data_AF-Q3K4J6-F1
#
_entry.id   AF-Q3K4J6-F1
#
_cell.length_a   1.000
_cell.length_b   1.000
_cell.length_c   1.000
_cell.angle_alpha   90.00
_cell.angle_beta   90.00
_cell.angle_gamma   90.00
#
_symmetry.space_group_name_H-M   'P 1'
#
loop_
_entity.id
_entity.type
_entity.pdbx_description
1 polymer ?
#
loop_
_entity_poly.entity_id
_entity_poly.type
_entity_poly.pdbx_seq_one_letter_code
_entity_poly.pdbx_strand_id
1 'polypeptide(L)'
;MPAPSFSLRPVMVLWLYAAAIVHVLAGLTLTWAGHSGLLDGYLHTLELAFWGADAVPAAGHELQVWWLALFGATLQSYSLYMLALVHLGNRLKTPAIWGWLMAGVLLWAPQDMWLSAQQQVWSHLWLDGFALLVLLPPLVWLLLHDRRKSPPERAVSKSNPFAGGAYKRVLITGGTGFIGEAVVNQLLDAGHTVSVLARDPLKAANLFDGRVRCVRSLSELDRDEPFDVVINLAGAPVAGPRWSPERQAQLLASRVNTTEALMTWLKNARHKPALWIQASAIGFYGVRDASESLDEQASKGDGFMAELCARWEASAQPATQFGVRQVVLRLGVVFGPGGALLPLLIPFRLGFGGRMGDGQQIMSWVHRDDVIQVIARSFHDENLRGTYNMVAPETVSQAAFAENVGKVLKRPVWFHIPAAPVRALAGEMAQLFFDGQRVVPQRLSEAGYTFRYPTLDAALRDLV
;
A
#
# COMPACT_ATOMS: atom_id res chain seq x y z
N MET A 1 -19.19 -19.47 34.45
CA MET A 1 -19.42 -19.23 33.02
C MET A 1 -18.86 -17.85 32.68
N PRO A 2 -17.94 -17.70 31.71
CA PRO A 2 -17.54 -16.37 31.27
C PRO A 2 -18.75 -15.68 30.61
N ALA A 3 -19.00 -14.43 30.96
CA ALA A 3 -20.08 -13.64 30.38
C ALA A 3 -19.88 -13.52 28.85
N PRO A 4 -20.95 -13.59 28.03
CA PRO A 4 -20.82 -13.43 26.59
C PRO A 4 -20.23 -12.05 26.29
N SER A 5 -19.07 -12.01 25.63
CA SER A 5 -18.43 -10.77 25.20
C SER A 5 -19.34 -10.09 24.16
N PHE A 6 -19.99 -9.00 24.55
CA PHE A 6 -20.85 -8.25 23.64
C PHE A 6 -19.99 -7.63 22.53
N SER A 7 -20.19 -8.07 21.29
CA SER A 7 -19.52 -7.47 20.14
C SER A 7 -20.34 -6.27 19.66
N LEU A 8 -19.75 -5.06 19.71
CA LEU A 8 -20.40 -3.84 19.23
C LEU A 8 -20.56 -3.81 17.69
N ARG A 9 -19.75 -4.57 16.94
CA ARG A 9 -19.73 -4.50 15.47
C ARG A 9 -21.05 -4.92 14.80
N PRO A 10 -21.65 -6.09 15.12
CA PRO A 10 -22.95 -6.47 14.56
C PRO A 10 -24.04 -5.44 14.85
N VAL A 11 -24.00 -4.82 16.03
CA VAL A 11 -24.95 -3.77 16.42
C VAL A 11 -24.77 -2.52 15.55
N MET A 12 -23.53 -2.06 15.35
CA MET A 12 -23.25 -0.91 14.47
C MET A 12 -23.66 -1.17 13.02
N VAL A 13 -23.42 -2.39 12.50
CA VAL A 13 -23.83 -2.76 11.15
C VAL A 13 -25.36 -2.83 11.03
N LEU A 14 -26.04 -3.46 12.00
CA LEU A 14 -27.50 -3.54 12.05
C LEU A 14 -28.13 -2.15 12.12
N TRP A 15 -27.52 -1.23 12.88
CA TRP A 15 -27.94 0.16 12.96
C TRP A 15 -27.90 0.85 11.60
N LEU A 16 -26.83 0.66 10.83
CA LEU A 16 -26.72 1.24 9.48
C LEU A 16 -27.72 0.64 8.49
N TYR A 17 -28.03 -0.66 8.62
CA TYR A 17 -29.13 -1.27 7.86
C TYR A 17 -30.48 -0.64 8.21
N ALA A 18 -30.77 -0.49 9.50
CA ALA A 18 -32.01 0.13 9.97
C ALA A 18 -32.11 1.58 9.48
N ALA A 19 -31.04 2.35 9.57
CA ALA A 19 -30.98 3.71 9.05
C ALA A 19 -31.28 3.74 7.55
N ALA A 20 -30.65 2.88 6.75
CA ALA A 20 -30.90 2.86 5.31
C ALA A 20 -32.34 2.44 4.96
N ILE A 21 -32.95 1.51 5.70
CA ILE A 21 -34.37 1.14 5.54
C ILE A 21 -35.29 2.32 5.86
N VAL A 22 -35.00 3.06 6.94
CA VAL A 22 -35.76 4.27 7.30
C VAL A 22 -35.68 5.30 6.17
N HIS A 23 -34.53 5.46 5.51
CA HIS A 23 -34.40 6.38 4.38
C HIS A 23 -35.17 5.90 3.13
N VAL A 24 -35.23 4.58 2.87
CA VAL A 24 -36.11 4.04 1.81
C VAL A 24 -37.57 4.39 2.10
N LEU A 25 -38.04 4.14 3.32
CA LEU A 25 -39.42 4.42 3.72
C LEU A 25 -39.74 5.92 3.67
N ALA A 26 -38.85 6.76 4.19
CA ALA A 26 -38.98 8.22 4.12
C ALA A 26 -39.04 8.70 2.66
N GLY A 27 -38.16 8.19 1.81
CA GLY A 27 -38.16 8.51 0.38
C GLY A 27 -39.46 8.09 -0.31
N LEU A 28 -40.00 6.92 0.01
CA LEU A 28 -41.31 6.47 -0.50
C LEU A 28 -42.44 7.38 -0.04
N THR A 29 -42.45 7.78 1.23
CA THR A 29 -43.45 8.70 1.77
C THR A 29 -43.36 10.05 1.08
N LEU A 30 -42.18 10.66 0.99
CA LEU A 30 -41.98 11.97 0.36
C LEU A 30 -42.39 11.99 -1.12
N THR A 31 -42.21 10.88 -1.84
CA THR A 31 -42.62 10.77 -3.25
C THR A 31 -44.13 10.97 -3.46
N TRP A 32 -44.96 10.57 -2.50
CA TRP A 32 -46.42 10.54 -2.68
C TRP A 32 -47.20 11.40 -1.69
N ALA A 33 -46.55 11.91 -0.64
CA ALA A 33 -47.23 12.63 0.44
C ALA A 33 -47.55 14.09 0.12
N GLY A 34 -47.01 14.66 -0.96
CA GLY A 34 -47.15 16.09 -1.26
C GLY A 34 -48.59 16.57 -1.43
N HIS A 35 -49.49 15.76 -1.98
CA HIS A 35 -50.93 16.08 -2.10
C HIS A 35 -51.81 15.45 -1.00
N SER A 36 -51.19 14.80 -0.01
CA SER A 36 -51.93 14.01 1.00
C SER A 36 -52.39 14.81 2.22
N GLY A 37 -51.96 16.06 2.34
CA GLY A 37 -52.16 16.88 3.54
C GLY A 37 -51.14 16.63 4.66
N LEU A 38 -50.37 15.53 4.59
CA LEU A 38 -49.42 15.14 5.64
C LEU A 38 -48.24 16.10 5.80
N LEU A 39 -47.88 16.81 4.73
CA LEU A 39 -46.70 17.68 4.68
C LEU A 39 -47.06 19.16 4.53
N ASP A 40 -48.33 19.53 4.67
CA ASP A 40 -48.79 20.91 4.47
C ASP A 40 -48.12 21.89 5.40
N GLY A 41 -47.91 21.53 6.68
CA GLY A 41 -47.18 22.40 7.62
C GLY A 41 -45.71 22.61 7.23
N TYR A 42 -45.08 21.59 6.64
CA TYR A 42 -43.70 21.68 6.15
C TYR A 42 -43.64 22.52 4.85
N LEU A 43 -44.52 22.25 3.89
CA LEU A 43 -44.65 23.02 2.65
C LEU A 43 -44.95 24.49 2.95
N HIS A 44 -45.86 24.76 3.88
CA HIS A 44 -46.17 26.12 4.32
C HIS A 44 -44.97 26.84 4.94
N THR A 45 -44.11 26.12 5.67
CA THR A 45 -42.87 26.71 6.22
C THR A 45 -41.91 27.13 5.11
N LEU A 46 -41.80 26.32 4.04
CA LEU A 46 -41.00 26.68 2.87
C LEU A 46 -41.63 27.84 2.11
N GLU A 47 -42.93 27.82 1.90
CA GLU A 47 -43.67 28.94 1.30
C GLU A 47 -43.42 30.25 2.01
N LEU A 48 -43.53 30.28 3.34
CA LEU A 48 -43.23 31.48 4.15
C LEU A 48 -41.77 31.94 3.99
N ALA A 49 -40.81 31.03 3.86
CA ALA A 49 -39.40 31.38 3.71
C ALA A 49 -39.10 32.06 2.36
N PHE A 50 -39.78 31.66 1.29
CA PHE A 50 -39.50 32.13 -0.07
C PHE A 50 -40.50 33.20 -0.58
N TRP A 51 -41.75 33.16 -0.12
CA TRP A 51 -42.84 34.09 -0.51
C TRP A 51 -43.30 35.01 0.63
N GLY A 52 -42.80 34.85 1.86
CA GLY A 52 -43.23 35.67 3.00
C GLY A 52 -44.71 35.44 3.36
N ALA A 53 -45.41 36.48 3.80
CA ALA A 53 -46.83 36.41 4.14
C ALA A 53 -47.78 36.50 2.92
N ASP A 54 -47.22 36.64 1.72
CA ASP A 54 -48.01 36.75 0.48
C ASP A 54 -48.60 35.39 0.08
N ALA A 55 -49.73 35.42 -0.64
CA ALA A 55 -50.34 34.20 -1.15
C ALA A 55 -49.44 33.54 -2.20
N VAL A 56 -49.05 32.29 -1.96
CA VAL A 56 -48.27 31.50 -2.92
C VAL A 56 -49.13 31.20 -4.14
N PRO A 57 -48.66 31.51 -5.37
CA PRO A 57 -49.38 31.12 -6.58
C PRO A 57 -49.59 29.61 -6.61
N ALA A 58 -50.75 29.13 -7.07
CA ALA A 58 -51.04 27.68 -7.14
C ALA A 58 -49.96 26.90 -7.89
N ALA A 59 -49.40 27.49 -8.97
CA ALA A 59 -48.30 26.89 -9.71
C ALA A 59 -47.00 26.79 -8.89
N GLY A 60 -46.76 27.69 -7.94
CA GLY A 60 -45.64 27.64 -7.01
C GLY A 60 -45.77 26.50 -6.01
N HIS A 61 -46.97 26.30 -5.46
CA HIS A 61 -47.28 25.18 -4.59
C HIS A 61 -47.10 23.83 -5.31
N GLU A 62 -47.68 23.68 -6.51
CA GLU A 62 -47.52 22.46 -7.32
C GLU A 62 -46.06 22.17 -7.68
N LEU A 63 -45.26 23.22 -7.93
CA LEU A 63 -43.82 23.06 -8.17
C LEU A 63 -43.08 22.55 -6.92
N GLN A 64 -43.42 23.03 -5.73
CA GLN A 64 -42.83 22.54 -4.48
C GLN A 64 -43.19 21.08 -4.21
N VAL A 65 -44.46 20.71 -4.42
CA VAL A 65 -44.93 19.33 -4.30
C VAL A 65 -44.18 18.41 -5.27
N TRP A 66 -43.97 18.86 -6.51
CA TRP A 66 -43.19 18.11 -7.49
C TRP A 66 -41.71 17.94 -7.06
N TRP A 67 -41.07 19.00 -6.56
CA TRP A 67 -39.69 18.92 -6.05
C TRP A 67 -39.56 17.96 -4.86
N LEU A 68 -40.53 17.98 -3.95
CA LEU A 68 -40.58 17.06 -2.82
C LEU A 68 -40.68 15.60 -3.30
N ALA A 69 -41.50 15.37 -4.32
CA ALA A 69 -41.67 14.04 -4.89
C ALA A 69 -40.37 13.53 -5.55
N LEU A 70 -39.71 14.40 -6.31
CA LEU A 70 -38.42 14.12 -6.95
C LEU A 70 -37.30 13.87 -5.93
N PHE A 71 -37.28 14.65 -4.86
CA PHE A 71 -36.34 14.44 -3.75
C PHE A 71 -36.58 13.07 -3.08
N GLY A 72 -37.85 12.71 -2.85
CA GLY A 72 -38.22 11.38 -2.35
C GLY A 72 -37.70 10.24 -3.23
N ALA A 73 -37.84 10.35 -4.55
CA ALA A 73 -37.32 9.34 -5.50
C ALA A 73 -35.78 9.26 -5.48
N THR A 74 -35.11 10.41 -5.35
CA THR A 74 -33.65 10.48 -5.24
C THR A 74 -33.15 9.84 -3.94
N LEU A 75 -33.84 10.11 -2.84
CA LEU A 75 -33.55 9.54 -1.52
C LEU A 75 -33.68 8.01 -1.53
N GLN A 76 -34.69 7.47 -2.22
CA GLN A 76 -34.85 6.02 -2.41
C GLN A 76 -33.63 5.41 -3.13
N SER A 77 -33.19 6.00 -4.23
CA SER A 77 -32.01 5.55 -4.98
C SER A 77 -30.75 5.54 -4.11
N TYR A 78 -30.50 6.65 -3.41
CA TYR A 78 -29.36 6.76 -2.48
C TYR A 78 -29.42 5.72 -1.36
N SER A 79 -30.61 5.45 -0.82
CA SER A 79 -30.81 4.46 0.24
C SER A 79 -30.50 3.04 -0.21
N LEU A 80 -30.81 2.69 -1.47
CA LEU A 80 -30.41 1.41 -2.05
C LEU A 80 -28.88 1.30 -2.18
N TYR A 81 -28.19 2.37 -2.57
CA TYR A 81 -26.73 2.41 -2.55
C TYR A 81 -26.17 2.27 -1.13
N MET A 82 -26.77 2.93 -0.15
CA MET A 82 -26.40 2.76 1.26
C MET A 82 -26.55 1.31 1.71
N LEU A 83 -27.69 0.66 1.42
CA LEU A 83 -27.91 -0.75 1.73
C LEU A 83 -26.86 -1.66 1.09
N ALA A 84 -26.56 -1.43 -0.19
CA ALA A 84 -25.54 -2.18 -0.92
C ALA A 84 -24.15 -2.02 -0.29
N LEU A 85 -23.77 -0.79 0.07
CA LEU A 85 -22.49 -0.50 0.69
C LEU A 85 -22.40 -1.04 2.11
N VAL A 86 -23.45 -0.93 2.93
CA VAL A 86 -23.49 -1.54 4.26
C VAL A 86 -23.37 -3.05 4.16
N HIS A 87 -24.03 -3.67 3.18
CA HIS A 87 -23.91 -5.10 2.90
C HIS A 87 -22.50 -5.50 2.49
N LEU A 88 -21.90 -4.76 1.57
CA LEU A 88 -20.54 -5.02 1.10
C LEU A 88 -19.52 -4.81 2.24
N GLY A 89 -19.67 -3.76 3.04
CA GLY A 89 -18.83 -3.45 4.20
C GLY A 89 -18.92 -4.53 5.28
N ASN A 90 -20.12 -5.07 5.51
CA ASN A 90 -20.29 -6.19 6.42
C ASN A 90 -19.62 -7.47 5.89
N ARG A 91 -19.79 -7.79 4.60
CA ARG A 91 -19.28 -9.00 3.98
C ARG A 91 -17.76 -8.98 3.82
N LEU A 92 -17.21 -7.91 3.26
CA LEU A 92 -15.79 -7.78 2.93
C LEU A 92 -14.95 -7.34 4.14
N LYS A 93 -15.57 -6.74 5.17
CA LYS A 93 -14.88 -6.19 6.35
C LYS A 93 -13.75 -5.21 5.98
N THR A 94 -13.90 -4.50 4.87
CA THR A 94 -12.90 -3.56 4.38
C THR A 94 -13.23 -2.14 4.88
N PRO A 95 -12.25 -1.43 5.45
CA PRO A 95 -12.48 -0.09 5.99
C PRO A 95 -12.83 0.95 4.92
N ALA A 96 -12.42 0.72 3.67
CA ALA A 96 -12.68 1.64 2.56
C ALA A 96 -14.18 1.89 2.34
N ILE A 97 -15.02 0.88 2.55
CA ILE A 97 -16.47 0.98 2.31
C ILE A 97 -17.14 1.94 3.30
N TRP A 98 -16.75 1.86 4.58
CA TRP A 98 -17.21 2.81 5.60
C TRP A 98 -16.75 4.24 5.28
N GLY A 99 -15.53 4.38 4.74
CA GLY A 99 -14.98 5.65 4.28
C GLY A 99 -15.80 6.27 3.13
N TRP A 100 -16.23 5.47 2.16
CA TRP A 100 -17.06 5.96 1.04
C TRP A 100 -18.46 6.38 1.47
N LEU A 101 -19.10 5.64 2.38
CA LEU A 101 -20.38 6.05 2.98
C LEU A 101 -20.24 7.39 3.70
N MET A 102 -19.20 7.54 4.52
CA MET A 102 -18.92 8.78 5.24
C MET A 102 -18.62 9.95 4.29
N ALA A 103 -17.85 9.71 3.22
CA ALA A 103 -17.55 10.72 2.22
C ALA A 103 -18.83 11.23 1.51
N GLY A 104 -19.78 10.35 1.20
CA GLY A 104 -21.06 10.74 0.63
C GLY A 104 -21.84 11.68 1.56
N VAL A 105 -21.96 11.30 2.83
CA VAL A 105 -22.66 12.11 3.86
C VAL A 105 -21.98 13.47 4.07
N LEU A 106 -20.64 13.49 4.16
CA LEU A 106 -19.87 14.73 4.37
C LEU A 106 -19.78 15.61 3.12
N LEU A 107 -20.01 15.07 1.93
CA LEU A 107 -20.10 15.88 0.71
C LEU A 107 -21.46 16.56 0.63
N TRP A 108 -22.53 15.83 0.90
CA TRP A 108 -23.90 16.33 0.75
C TRP A 108 -24.33 17.27 1.90
N ALA A 109 -24.21 16.82 3.16
CA ALA A 109 -24.83 17.52 4.30
C ALA A 109 -24.35 18.97 4.47
N PRO A 110 -23.05 19.33 4.34
CA PRO A 110 -22.62 20.72 4.48
C PRO A 110 -23.22 21.65 3.41
N GLN A 111 -23.48 21.12 2.20
CA GLN A 111 -24.06 21.91 1.11
C GLN A 111 -25.54 22.18 1.37
N ASP A 112 -26.30 21.14 1.74
CA ASP A 112 -27.73 21.28 2.05
C ASP A 112 -27.94 22.20 3.25
N MET A 113 -27.20 21.96 4.34
CA MET A 113 -27.26 22.78 5.54
C MET A 113 -26.89 24.25 5.24
N TRP A 114 -25.88 24.50 4.41
CA TRP A 114 -25.50 25.87 4.04
C TRP A 114 -26.61 26.58 3.27
N LEU A 115 -27.19 25.93 2.25
CA LEU A 115 -28.29 26.48 1.46
C LEU A 115 -29.54 26.71 2.33
N SER A 116 -29.88 25.76 3.19
CA SER A 116 -31.01 25.85 4.11
C SER A 116 -30.84 26.97 5.14
N ALA A 117 -29.62 27.18 5.65
CA ALA A 117 -29.31 28.29 6.55
C ALA A 117 -29.48 29.66 5.89
N GLN A 118 -29.09 29.81 4.62
CA GLN A 118 -29.27 31.06 3.88
C GLN A 118 -30.74 31.46 3.75
N GLN A 119 -31.63 30.48 3.66
CA GLN A 119 -33.08 30.67 3.54
C GLN A 119 -33.82 30.56 4.89
N GLN A 120 -33.09 30.47 6.00
CA GLN A 120 -33.65 30.33 7.35
C GLN A 120 -34.60 29.13 7.53
N VAL A 121 -34.41 28.06 6.75
CA VAL A 121 -35.20 26.83 6.84
C VAL A 121 -34.64 25.94 7.96
N TRP A 122 -34.98 26.26 9.20
CA TRP A 122 -34.42 25.60 10.39
C TRP A 122 -34.74 24.10 10.48
N SER A 123 -35.88 23.66 9.95
CA SER A 123 -36.28 22.25 9.94
C SER A 123 -35.25 21.36 9.23
N HIS A 124 -34.65 21.84 8.14
CA HIS A 124 -33.62 21.11 7.40
C HIS A 124 -32.33 21.00 8.21
N LEU A 125 -31.91 22.09 8.84
CA LEU A 125 -30.72 22.10 9.71
C LEU A 125 -30.84 21.10 10.87
N TRP A 126 -32.03 21.00 11.46
CA TRP A 126 -32.30 20.02 12.51
C TRP A 126 -32.30 18.59 11.97
N LEU A 127 -32.94 18.35 10.83
CA LEU A 127 -33.01 17.03 10.20
C LEU A 127 -31.62 16.53 9.81
N ASP A 128 -30.82 17.36 9.16
CA ASP A 128 -29.46 17.03 8.72
C ASP A 128 -28.51 16.86 9.89
N GLY A 129 -28.61 17.73 10.89
CA GLY A 129 -27.83 17.61 12.13
C GLY A 129 -28.11 16.28 12.84
N PHE A 130 -29.38 15.88 12.90
CA PHE A 130 -29.78 14.59 13.45
C PHE A 130 -29.27 13.41 12.60
N ALA A 131 -29.38 13.49 11.27
CA ALA A 131 -28.87 12.47 10.35
C ALA A 131 -27.36 12.27 10.50
N LEU A 132 -26.59 13.35 10.60
CA LEU A 132 -25.15 13.30 10.85
C LEU A 132 -24.81 12.61 12.19
N LEU A 133 -25.55 12.96 13.24
CA LEU A 133 -25.37 12.37 14.57
C LEU A 133 -25.70 10.87 14.59
N VAL A 134 -26.66 10.42 13.78
CA VAL A 134 -27.07 9.01 13.68
C VAL A 134 -26.14 8.18 12.79
N LEU A 135 -25.59 8.78 11.72
CA LEU A 135 -24.82 8.06 10.70
C LEU A 135 -23.31 8.09 10.95
N LEU A 136 -22.74 9.23 11.37
CA LEU A 136 -21.28 9.37 11.47
C LEU A 136 -20.65 8.51 12.57
N PRO A 137 -21.15 8.48 13.82
CA PRO A 137 -20.53 7.68 14.88
C PRO A 137 -20.36 6.18 14.55
N PRO A 138 -21.39 5.44 14.07
CA PRO A 138 -21.21 4.04 13.70
C PRO A 138 -20.26 3.86 12.50
N LEU A 139 -20.28 4.77 11.52
CA LEU A 139 -19.35 4.73 10.37
C LEU A 139 -17.90 4.95 10.79
N VAL A 140 -17.64 5.95 11.62
CA VAL A 140 -16.29 6.23 12.15
C VAL A 140 -15.80 5.06 13.00
N TRP A 141 -16.67 4.51 13.86
CA TRP A 141 -16.33 3.36 14.68
C TRP A 141 -15.97 2.14 13.82
N LEU A 142 -16.79 1.81 12.82
CA LEU A 142 -16.55 0.68 11.91
C LEU A 142 -15.28 0.87 11.07
N LEU A 143 -15.04 2.09 10.58
CA LEU A 143 -13.82 2.45 9.87
C LEU A 143 -12.58 2.17 10.73
N LEU A 144 -12.58 2.64 11.98
CA LEU A 144 -11.46 2.45 12.90
C LEU A 144 -11.32 0.99 13.34
N HIS A 145 -12.44 0.31 13.62
CA HIS A 145 -12.46 -1.08 14.05
C HIS A 145 -11.92 -2.03 12.97
N ASP A 146 -12.42 -1.91 11.75
CA ASP A 146 -12.01 -2.77 10.65
C ASP A 146 -10.60 -2.41 10.14
N ARG A 147 -10.13 -1.16 10.30
CA ARG A 147 -8.70 -0.80 10.11
C ARG A 147 -7.78 -1.49 11.12
N ARG A 148 -8.15 -1.54 12.40
CA ARG A 148 -7.35 -2.17 13.45
C ARG A 148 -7.31 -3.70 13.33
N LYS A 149 -8.34 -4.29 12.72
CA LYS A 149 -8.48 -5.75 12.61
C LYS A 149 -8.13 -6.32 11.24
N SER A 150 -7.95 -5.49 10.23
CA SER A 150 -7.36 -5.92 8.96
C SER A 150 -5.91 -6.31 9.24
N PRO A 151 -5.58 -7.61 9.30
CA PRO A 151 -4.20 -8.02 9.30
C PRO A 151 -3.64 -7.71 7.89
N PRO A 152 -2.32 -7.52 7.72
CA PRO A 152 -1.76 -7.79 6.41
C PRO A 152 -2.20 -9.21 6.00
N GLU A 153 -2.82 -9.28 4.83
CA GLU A 153 -3.51 -10.43 4.25
C GLU A 153 -2.76 -11.75 4.52
N ARG A 154 -3.46 -12.73 5.10
CA ARG A 154 -2.90 -13.99 5.59
C ARG A 154 -2.91 -15.03 4.46
N ALA A 155 -1.73 -15.52 4.06
CA ALA A 155 -1.56 -16.81 3.39
C ALA A 155 -0.54 -17.67 4.17
N VAL A 156 -1.05 -18.80 4.72
CA VAL A 156 -0.37 -19.94 5.36
C VAL A 156 0.54 -19.63 6.56
N SER A 157 0.19 -20.22 7.71
CA SER A 157 1.08 -20.38 8.87
C SER A 157 2.30 -21.21 8.46
N LYS A 158 3.32 -20.54 7.94
CA LYS A 158 4.70 -21.04 7.86
C LYS A 158 5.37 -20.57 9.16
N SER A 159 6.14 -21.45 9.79
CA SER A 159 6.98 -21.08 10.93
C SER A 159 7.75 -19.79 10.60
N ASN A 160 7.70 -18.81 11.50
CA ASN A 160 8.43 -17.56 11.32
C ASN A 160 9.91 -17.89 11.04
N PRO A 161 10.49 -17.45 9.92
CA PRO A 161 11.82 -17.89 9.50
C PRO A 161 12.96 -17.35 10.36
N PHE A 162 12.69 -16.35 11.20
CA PHE A 162 13.64 -15.85 12.20
C PHE A 162 13.50 -16.59 13.55
N ALA A 163 12.48 -17.43 13.73
CA ALA A 163 12.27 -18.16 14.98
C ALA A 163 13.24 -19.34 15.16
N GLY A 164 13.48 -19.73 16.41
CA GLY A 164 14.32 -20.89 16.76
C GLY A 164 15.82 -20.59 16.86
N GLY A 165 16.25 -19.36 16.57
CA GLY A 165 17.62 -18.89 16.80
C GLY A 165 17.84 -18.23 18.15
N ALA A 166 19.11 -17.92 18.45
CA ALA A 166 19.45 -17.05 19.57
C ALA A 166 18.83 -15.65 19.37
N TYR A 167 18.44 -15.03 20.47
CA TYR A 167 18.02 -13.63 20.50
C TYR A 167 19.08 -12.72 19.84
N LYS A 168 18.61 -11.70 19.12
CA LYS A 168 19.47 -10.73 18.40
C LYS A 168 18.89 -9.32 18.50
N ARG A 169 19.77 -8.33 18.55
CA ARG A 169 19.48 -6.90 18.47
C ARG A 169 19.78 -6.43 17.05
N VAL A 170 18.76 -5.96 16.33
CA VAL A 170 18.84 -5.66 14.90
C VAL A 170 18.68 -4.16 14.66
N LEU A 171 19.62 -3.54 13.97
CA LEU A 171 19.49 -2.18 13.46
C LEU A 171 19.02 -2.22 12.01
N ILE A 172 17.92 -1.56 11.69
CA ILE A 172 17.32 -1.57 10.35
C ILE A 172 17.16 -0.15 9.82
N THR A 173 17.61 0.08 8.59
CA THR A 173 17.24 1.26 7.81
C THR A 173 16.22 0.87 6.74
N GLY A 174 15.33 1.79 6.36
CA GLY A 174 14.22 1.45 5.46
C GLY A 174 13.20 0.49 6.09
N GLY A 175 13.18 0.39 7.42
CA GLY A 175 12.29 -0.50 8.17
C GLY A 175 10.80 -0.20 7.96
N THR A 176 10.43 1.03 7.60
CA THR A 176 9.03 1.40 7.28
C THR A 176 8.67 1.19 5.80
N GLY A 177 9.56 0.57 5.02
CA GLY A 177 9.37 0.33 3.59
C GLY A 177 8.71 -1.02 3.30
N PHE A 178 8.38 -1.28 2.04
CA PHE A 178 7.66 -2.48 1.59
C PHE A 178 8.27 -3.83 2.05
N ILE A 179 9.60 -3.97 1.99
CA ILE A 179 10.31 -5.16 2.47
C ILE A 179 10.60 -5.02 3.97
N GLY A 180 11.05 -3.83 4.39
CA GLY A 180 11.45 -3.57 5.77
C GLY A 180 10.34 -3.82 6.78
N GLU A 181 9.10 -3.43 6.49
CA GLU A 181 7.98 -3.59 7.41
C GLU A 181 7.70 -5.07 7.69
N ALA A 182 7.76 -5.90 6.63
CA ALA A 182 7.59 -7.34 6.76
C ALA A 182 8.72 -7.99 7.56
N VAL A 183 9.98 -7.56 7.33
CA VAL A 183 11.14 -8.04 8.09
C VAL A 183 11.06 -7.64 9.56
N VAL A 184 10.73 -6.38 9.86
CA VAL A 184 10.61 -5.85 11.22
C VAL A 184 9.55 -6.64 12.00
N ASN A 185 8.36 -6.81 11.44
CA ASN A 185 7.28 -7.55 12.11
C ASN A 185 7.68 -9.01 12.38
N GLN A 186 8.29 -9.70 11.41
CA GLN A 186 8.72 -11.08 11.63
C GLN A 186 9.86 -11.18 12.65
N LEU A 187 10.79 -10.23 12.71
CA LEU A 187 11.82 -10.21 13.73
C LEU A 187 11.24 -10.02 15.14
N LEU A 188 10.29 -9.09 15.30
CA LEU A 188 9.60 -8.86 16.57
C LEU A 188 8.81 -10.09 17.01
N ASP A 189 8.07 -10.70 16.09
CA ASP A 189 7.26 -11.89 16.36
C ASP A 189 8.13 -13.13 16.67
N ALA A 190 9.39 -13.14 16.24
CA ALA A 190 10.40 -14.15 16.61
C ALA A 190 11.11 -13.83 17.95
N GLY A 191 10.82 -12.69 18.58
CA GLY A 191 11.38 -12.30 19.87
C GLY A 191 12.67 -11.49 19.80
N HIS A 192 13.13 -11.06 18.62
CA HIS A 192 14.28 -10.16 18.49
C HIS A 192 13.91 -8.72 18.88
N THR A 193 14.91 -7.91 19.25
CA THR A 193 14.70 -6.46 19.36
C THR A 193 15.15 -5.74 18.11
N VAL A 194 14.37 -4.75 17.71
CA VAL A 194 14.59 -3.99 16.48
C VAL A 194 14.71 -2.51 16.81
N SER A 195 15.76 -1.88 16.30
CA SER A 195 15.89 -0.43 16.20
C SER A 195 15.79 0.00 14.75
N VAL A 196 14.94 0.98 14.45
CA VAL A 196 14.72 1.49 13.09
C VAL A 196 15.24 2.91 12.97
N LEU A 197 16.15 3.14 12.02
CA LEU A 197 16.53 4.49 11.59
C LEU A 197 15.44 5.03 10.66
N ALA A 198 14.70 6.05 11.10
CA ALA A 198 13.57 6.62 10.38
C ALA A 198 13.63 8.15 10.36
N ARG A 199 13.27 8.74 9.22
CA ARG A 199 13.16 10.20 9.07
C ARG A 199 12.12 10.81 10.04
N ASP A 200 11.04 10.06 10.28
CA ASP A 200 9.98 10.39 11.22
C ASP A 200 9.83 9.24 12.25
N PRO A 201 10.51 9.33 13.40
CA PRO A 201 10.47 8.28 14.42
C PRO A 201 9.10 8.05 15.04
N LEU A 202 8.28 9.09 15.21
CA LEU A 202 6.94 8.96 15.80
C LEU A 202 6.02 8.18 14.87
N LYS A 203 6.02 8.51 13.57
CA LYS A 203 5.26 7.76 12.58
C LYS A 203 5.74 6.33 12.45
N ALA A 204 7.06 6.10 12.50
CA ALA A 204 7.63 4.76 12.48
C ALA A 204 7.25 3.94 13.71
N ALA A 205 7.29 4.51 14.91
CA ALA A 205 6.88 3.84 16.14
C ALA A 205 5.40 3.45 16.11
N ASN A 206 4.54 4.36 15.63
CA ASN A 206 3.11 4.10 15.44
C ASN A 206 2.83 2.96 14.45
N LEU A 207 3.65 2.81 13.40
CA LEU A 207 3.52 1.72 12.42
C LEU A 207 3.74 0.34 13.05
N PHE A 208 4.52 0.25 14.13
CA PHE A 208 4.88 -1.01 14.80
C PHE A 208 4.28 -1.12 16.20
N ASP A 209 3.20 -0.41 16.50
CA ASP A 209 2.50 -0.43 17.80
C ASP A 209 3.42 -0.12 18.99
N GLY A 210 4.44 0.72 18.79
CA GLY A 210 5.43 1.06 19.82
C GLY A 210 6.41 -0.06 20.19
N ARG A 211 6.40 -1.20 19.48
CA ARG A 211 7.29 -2.36 19.74
C ARG A 211 8.74 -2.14 19.29
N VAL A 212 9.00 -1.05 18.56
CA VAL A 212 10.30 -0.78 17.91
C VAL A 212 10.88 0.52 18.46
N ARG A 213 12.20 0.52 18.75
CA ARG A 213 12.93 1.76 19.03
C ARG A 213 13.19 2.49 17.71
N CYS A 214 12.57 3.64 17.49
CA CYS A 214 12.82 4.44 16.29
C CYS A 214 13.75 5.62 16.62
N VAL A 215 14.82 5.78 15.85
CA VAL A 215 15.79 6.88 15.98
C VAL A 215 15.83 7.69 14.70
N ARG A 216 16.06 9.01 14.81
CA ARG A 216 16.19 9.90 13.63
C ARG A 216 17.61 9.92 13.11
N SER A 217 18.59 9.82 14.00
CA SER A 217 20.01 9.87 13.72
C SER A 217 20.75 8.71 14.39
N LEU A 218 21.83 8.25 13.75
CA LEU A 218 22.73 7.26 14.33
C LEU A 218 23.49 7.78 15.55
N SER A 219 23.55 9.11 15.74
CA SER A 219 24.12 9.72 16.95
C SER A 219 23.27 9.50 18.21
N GLU A 220 22.02 9.05 18.06
CA GLU A 220 21.14 8.66 19.18
C GLU A 220 21.42 7.24 19.68
N LEU A 221 22.28 6.49 18.97
CA LEU A 221 22.73 5.16 19.37
C LEU A 221 24.03 5.30 20.17
N ASP A 222 24.09 4.69 21.34
CA ASP A 222 25.31 4.68 22.14
C ASP A 222 26.39 3.87 21.41
N ARG A 223 27.64 4.34 21.44
CA ARG A 223 28.80 3.61 20.91
C ARG A 223 29.00 2.25 21.60
N ASP A 224 28.53 2.11 22.82
CA ASP A 224 28.63 0.89 23.62
C ASP A 224 27.44 -0.05 23.40
N GLU A 225 26.37 0.42 22.73
CA GLU A 225 25.18 -0.37 22.46
C GLU A 225 25.48 -1.52 21.48
N PRO A 226 25.31 -2.80 21.89
CA PRO A 226 25.56 -3.92 20.99
C PRO A 226 24.41 -4.11 19.99
N PHE A 227 24.76 -4.22 18.71
CA PHE A 227 23.87 -4.71 17.65
C PHE A 227 24.50 -5.96 17.03
N ASP A 228 23.72 -7.02 16.88
CA ASP A 228 24.20 -8.28 16.31
C ASP A 228 24.12 -8.27 14.77
N VAL A 229 23.13 -7.55 14.24
CA VAL A 229 22.82 -7.50 12.81
C VAL A 229 22.45 -6.08 12.39
N VAL A 230 22.97 -5.66 11.24
CA VAL A 230 22.51 -4.45 10.54
C VAL A 230 21.85 -4.85 9.22
N ILE A 231 20.65 -4.36 8.96
CA ILE A 231 19.93 -4.54 7.69
C ILE A 231 19.69 -3.17 7.05
N ASN A 232 20.40 -2.89 5.97
CA ASN A 232 20.29 -1.63 5.25
C ASN A 232 19.36 -1.78 4.04
N LEU A 233 18.08 -1.44 4.21
CA LEU A 233 17.06 -1.44 3.14
C LEU A 233 16.66 -0.01 2.72
N ALA A 234 17.34 1.01 3.23
CA ALA A 234 17.02 2.40 2.93
C ALA A 234 17.25 2.74 1.46
N GLY A 235 16.25 3.36 0.85
CA GLY A 235 16.33 3.95 -0.47
C GLY A 235 15.01 4.59 -0.85
N ALA A 236 15.06 5.78 -1.44
CA ALA A 236 13.87 6.37 -2.03
C ALA A 236 13.38 5.51 -3.22
N PRO A 237 12.06 5.38 -3.44
CA PRO A 237 11.52 4.63 -4.58
C PRO A 237 12.09 5.15 -5.91
N VAL A 238 12.57 4.23 -6.76
CA VAL A 238 13.13 4.60 -8.08
C VAL A 238 12.04 4.97 -9.08
N ALA A 239 10.87 4.34 -8.97
CA ALA A 239 9.66 4.72 -9.68
C ALA A 239 9.05 5.99 -9.08
N GLY A 240 8.47 6.85 -9.92
CA GLY A 240 7.84 8.10 -9.52
C GLY A 240 8.16 9.23 -10.51
N PRO A 241 8.62 10.41 -10.02
CA PRO A 241 9.02 11.51 -10.90
C PRO A 241 10.15 11.13 -11.87
N ARG A 242 10.17 11.78 -13.04
CA ARG A 242 11.26 11.69 -14.01
C ARG A 242 12.61 11.93 -13.33
N TRP A 243 13.63 11.18 -13.78
CA TRP A 243 15.00 11.31 -13.26
C TRP A 243 15.70 12.56 -13.80
N SER A 244 15.33 13.73 -13.26
CA SER A 244 16.13 14.95 -13.40
C SER A 244 17.44 14.82 -12.60
N PRO A 245 18.46 15.66 -12.84
CA PRO A 245 19.68 15.68 -12.04
C PRO A 245 19.42 15.79 -10.53
N GLU A 246 18.46 16.62 -10.12
CA GLU A 246 18.06 16.78 -8.71
C GLU A 246 17.47 15.47 -8.16
N ARG A 247 16.62 14.80 -8.94
CA ARG A 247 16.03 13.52 -8.54
C ARG A 247 17.08 12.42 -8.48
N GLN A 248 18.02 12.38 -9.42
CA GLN A 248 19.14 11.44 -9.40
C GLN A 248 20.04 11.64 -8.17
N ALA A 249 20.36 12.89 -7.84
CA ALA A 249 21.08 13.23 -6.61
C ALA A 249 20.32 12.79 -5.35
N GLN A 250 19.00 12.97 -5.31
CA GLN A 250 18.16 12.49 -4.21
C GLN A 250 18.17 10.95 -4.10
N LEU A 251 18.09 10.24 -5.22
CA LEU A 251 18.13 8.77 -5.25
C LEU A 251 19.48 8.24 -4.74
N LEU A 252 20.58 8.87 -5.15
CA LEU A 252 21.93 8.61 -4.64
C LEU A 252 22.03 8.89 -3.14
N ALA A 253 21.64 10.09 -2.69
CA ALA A 253 21.74 10.49 -1.29
C ALA A 253 20.93 9.58 -0.34
N SER A 254 19.74 9.15 -0.78
CA SER A 254 18.89 8.24 -0.01
C SER A 254 19.48 6.84 0.22
N ARG A 255 20.57 6.50 -0.48
CA ARG A 255 21.25 5.20 -0.47
C ARG A 255 22.69 5.34 0.00
N VAL A 256 23.50 6.05 -0.77
CA VAL A 256 24.94 6.22 -0.55
C VAL A 256 25.18 6.98 0.74
N ASN A 257 24.65 8.21 0.92
CA ASN A 257 24.89 8.99 2.14
C ASN A 257 24.35 8.29 3.40
N THR A 258 23.22 7.58 3.28
CA THR A 258 22.68 6.78 4.40
C THR A 258 23.62 5.64 4.76
N THR A 259 24.20 4.98 3.76
CA THR A 259 25.17 3.89 3.95
C THR A 259 26.50 4.40 4.51
N GLU A 260 27.01 5.54 4.01
CA GLU A 260 28.21 6.21 4.53
C GLU A 260 28.03 6.66 5.99
N ALA A 261 26.85 7.17 6.36
CA ALA A 261 26.52 7.49 7.74
C ALA A 261 26.55 6.24 8.63
N LEU A 262 26.01 5.12 8.15
CA LEU A 262 26.12 3.85 8.86
C LEU A 262 27.56 3.33 8.93
N MET A 263 28.38 3.50 7.90
CA MET A 263 29.81 3.15 7.95
C MET A 263 30.56 3.99 9.00
N THR A 264 30.23 5.28 9.09
CA THR A 264 30.79 6.18 10.11
C THR A 264 30.40 5.73 11.52
N TRP A 265 29.14 5.38 11.73
CA TRP A 265 28.68 4.78 12.97
C TRP A 265 29.38 3.44 13.26
N LEU A 266 29.45 2.55 12.27
CA LEU A 266 30.09 1.24 12.40
C LEU A 266 31.55 1.36 12.79
N LYS A 267 32.30 2.32 12.23
CA LYS A 267 33.68 2.60 12.61
C LYS A 267 33.82 2.93 14.10
N ASN A 268 32.90 3.71 14.65
CA ASN A 268 32.93 4.21 16.03
C ASN A 268 32.30 3.26 17.06
N ALA A 269 31.44 2.33 16.63
CA ALA A 269 30.82 1.34 17.51
C ALA A 269 31.88 0.44 18.17
N ARG A 270 31.78 0.22 19.49
CA ARG A 270 32.69 -0.69 20.21
C ARG A 270 32.41 -2.15 19.88
N HIS A 271 31.13 -2.50 19.78
CA HIS A 271 30.67 -3.83 19.42
C HIS A 271 30.35 -3.85 17.92
N LYS A 272 31.13 -4.60 17.14
CA LYS A 272 30.85 -4.76 15.70
C LYS A 272 29.75 -5.82 15.53
N PRO A 273 28.73 -5.58 14.67
CA PRO A 273 27.73 -6.59 14.35
C PRO A 273 28.39 -7.78 13.66
N ALA A 274 27.85 -8.97 13.88
CA ALA A 274 28.34 -10.17 13.21
C ALA A 274 27.91 -10.21 11.73
N LEU A 275 26.81 -9.54 11.39
CA LEU A 275 26.19 -9.59 10.07
C LEU A 275 25.74 -8.20 9.58
N TRP A 276 26.06 -7.92 8.33
CA TRP A 276 25.56 -6.79 7.56
C TRP A 276 24.81 -7.29 6.32
N ILE A 277 23.53 -6.98 6.22
CA ILE A 277 22.71 -7.26 5.03
C ILE A 277 22.48 -5.94 4.28
N GLN A 278 22.90 -5.88 3.03
CA GLN A 278 22.84 -4.71 2.19
C GLN A 278 21.84 -4.92 1.05
N ALA A 279 20.82 -4.07 0.94
CA ALA A 279 20.03 -4.01 -0.28
C ALA A 279 20.84 -3.39 -1.42
N SER A 280 20.66 -3.94 -2.61
CA SER A 280 21.05 -3.41 -3.91
C SER A 280 19.91 -3.72 -4.90
N ALA A 281 20.17 -3.61 -6.20
CA ALA A 281 19.21 -3.98 -7.24
C ALA A 281 19.93 -4.60 -8.43
N ILE A 282 19.20 -5.41 -9.21
CA ILE A 282 19.69 -5.93 -10.48
C ILE A 282 20.02 -4.81 -11.48
N GLY A 283 19.52 -3.58 -11.26
CA GLY A 283 19.92 -2.40 -12.03
C GLY A 283 21.43 -2.17 -12.12
N PHE A 284 22.25 -2.81 -11.26
CA PHE A 284 23.70 -2.92 -11.40
C PHE A 284 24.15 -3.37 -12.80
N TYR A 285 23.43 -4.31 -13.41
CA TYR A 285 23.78 -4.88 -14.72
C TYR A 285 23.37 -3.97 -15.89
N GLY A 286 22.58 -2.92 -15.64
CA GLY A 286 22.03 -2.06 -16.68
C GLY A 286 21.13 -2.82 -17.66
N VAL A 287 20.80 -2.16 -18.78
CA VAL A 287 20.05 -2.80 -19.87
C VAL A 287 20.99 -3.74 -20.63
N ARG A 288 20.55 -4.99 -20.80
CA ARG A 288 21.29 -6.06 -21.47
C ARG A 288 20.42 -6.76 -22.50
N ASP A 289 21.05 -7.54 -23.37
CA ASP A 289 20.32 -8.35 -24.34
C ASP A 289 19.45 -9.40 -23.61
N ALA A 290 18.24 -9.64 -24.11
CA ALA A 290 17.31 -10.60 -23.51
C ALA A 290 17.83 -12.05 -23.51
N SER A 291 18.72 -12.38 -24.44
CA SER A 291 19.34 -13.71 -24.55
C SER A 291 20.50 -13.92 -23.57
N GLU A 292 21.13 -12.84 -23.09
CA GLU A 292 22.27 -12.89 -22.19
C GLU A 292 21.82 -13.23 -20.77
N SER A 293 22.32 -14.35 -20.23
CA SER A 293 22.06 -14.74 -18.83
C SER A 293 23.10 -14.10 -17.90
N LEU A 294 22.64 -13.34 -16.92
CA LEU A 294 23.48 -12.56 -16.01
C LEU A 294 23.49 -13.18 -14.60
N ASP A 295 24.62 -13.71 -14.18
CA ASP A 295 24.85 -14.21 -12.83
C ASP A 295 25.53 -13.13 -11.95
N GLU A 296 25.97 -13.50 -10.74
CA GLU A 296 26.66 -12.58 -9.84
C GLU A 296 28.09 -12.20 -10.28
N GLN A 297 28.66 -12.87 -11.29
CA GLN A 297 29.98 -12.57 -11.86
C GLN A 297 29.90 -11.61 -13.06
N ALA A 298 28.71 -11.45 -13.64
CA ALA A 298 28.49 -10.52 -14.75
C ALA A 298 28.90 -9.07 -14.41
N SER A 299 29.42 -8.37 -15.41
CA SER A 299 29.97 -7.02 -15.28
C SER A 299 28.88 -5.96 -15.06
N LYS A 300 29.29 -4.83 -14.46
CA LYS A 300 28.43 -3.65 -14.32
C LYS A 300 27.93 -3.19 -15.69
N GLY A 301 26.66 -2.78 -15.75
CA GLY A 301 26.10 -2.10 -16.91
C GLY A 301 26.41 -0.61 -16.97
N ASP A 302 25.73 0.01 -17.92
CA ASP A 302 25.79 1.45 -18.17
C ASP A 302 24.52 2.17 -17.69
N GLY A 303 24.56 3.49 -17.70
CA GLY A 303 23.45 4.36 -17.32
C GLY A 303 23.33 4.61 -15.82
N PHE A 304 22.39 5.49 -15.47
CA PHE A 304 22.25 5.98 -14.10
C PHE A 304 22.00 4.88 -13.06
N MET A 305 21.16 3.88 -13.38
CA MET A 305 20.84 2.80 -12.44
C MET A 305 22.04 1.91 -12.12
N ALA A 306 22.85 1.60 -13.11
CA ALA A 306 24.06 0.80 -12.91
C ALA A 306 25.06 1.54 -12.02
N GLU A 307 25.24 2.84 -12.27
CA GLU A 307 26.08 3.70 -11.43
C GLU A 307 25.54 3.87 -10.00
N LEU A 308 24.23 4.06 -9.85
CA LEU A 308 23.55 4.13 -8.56
C LEU A 308 23.81 2.86 -7.74
N CYS A 309 23.61 1.68 -8.34
CA CYS A 309 23.79 0.40 -7.64
C CYS A 309 25.27 0.16 -7.31
N ALA A 310 26.19 0.42 -8.24
CA ALA A 310 27.62 0.25 -8.01
C ALA A 310 28.14 1.14 -6.88
N ARG A 311 27.76 2.42 -6.85
CA ARG A 311 28.12 3.34 -5.76
C ARG A 311 27.49 2.92 -4.44
N TRP A 312 26.27 2.40 -4.46
CA TRP A 312 25.60 1.92 -3.26
C TRP A 312 26.30 0.69 -2.67
N GLU A 313 26.65 -0.30 -3.50
CA GLU A 313 27.43 -1.47 -3.07
C GLU A 313 28.81 -1.06 -2.55
N ALA A 314 29.51 -0.19 -3.27
CA ALA A 314 30.83 0.32 -2.86
C ALA A 314 30.79 1.04 -1.51
N SER A 315 29.75 1.82 -1.23
CA SER A 315 29.60 2.53 0.05
C SER A 315 29.44 1.60 1.26
N ALA A 316 28.99 0.35 1.05
CA ALA A 316 28.84 -0.64 2.11
C ALA A 316 30.06 -1.56 2.26
N GLN A 317 30.93 -1.65 1.24
CA GLN A 317 32.09 -2.55 1.22
C GLN A 317 33.01 -2.45 2.47
N PRO A 318 33.26 -1.24 3.05
CA PRO A 318 34.13 -1.11 4.22
C PRO A 318 33.71 -1.93 5.44
N ALA A 319 32.45 -2.37 5.54
CA ALA A 319 31.99 -3.25 6.62
C ALA A 319 32.88 -4.49 6.79
N THR A 320 33.33 -5.08 5.69
CA THR A 320 34.20 -6.27 5.70
C THR A 320 35.58 -6.02 6.32
N GLN A 321 36.09 -4.79 6.23
CA GLN A 321 37.36 -4.38 6.86
C GLN A 321 37.28 -4.37 8.39
N PHE A 322 36.07 -4.28 8.95
CA PHE A 322 35.82 -4.39 10.38
C PHE A 322 35.52 -5.82 10.85
N GLY A 323 35.76 -6.84 10.00
CA GLY A 323 35.46 -8.24 10.31
C GLY A 323 33.97 -8.58 10.26
N VAL A 324 33.11 -7.68 9.77
CA VAL A 324 31.67 -7.90 9.66
C VAL A 324 31.38 -8.74 8.43
N ARG A 325 30.64 -9.85 8.59
CA ARG A 325 30.17 -10.65 7.46
C ARG A 325 29.13 -9.86 6.67
N GLN A 326 29.35 -9.72 5.37
CA GLN A 326 28.47 -8.95 4.50
C GLN A 326 27.72 -9.84 3.49
N VAL A 327 26.42 -9.60 3.36
CA VAL A 327 25.54 -10.18 2.34
C VAL A 327 24.89 -9.04 1.56
N VAL A 328 25.13 -8.98 0.26
CA VAL A 328 24.54 -7.97 -0.65
C VAL A 328 23.45 -8.64 -1.49
N LEU A 329 22.24 -8.09 -1.47
CA LEU A 329 21.10 -8.63 -2.20
C LEU A 329 20.77 -7.72 -3.39
N ARG A 330 21.11 -8.15 -4.61
CA ARG A 330 20.67 -7.49 -5.86
C ARG A 330 19.23 -7.88 -6.14
N LEU A 331 18.30 -7.06 -5.67
CA LEU A 331 16.87 -7.31 -5.78
C LEU A 331 16.38 -7.16 -7.23
N GLY A 332 15.64 -8.15 -7.71
CA GLY A 332 14.79 -8.01 -8.90
C GLY A 332 13.54 -7.17 -8.62
N VAL A 333 12.56 -7.25 -9.51
CA VAL A 333 11.23 -6.67 -9.25
C VAL A 333 10.55 -7.48 -8.15
N VAL A 334 10.44 -6.91 -6.95
CA VAL A 334 9.85 -7.62 -5.81
C VAL A 334 8.33 -7.55 -5.83
N PHE A 335 7.69 -8.71 -5.93
CA PHE A 335 6.24 -8.89 -5.92
C PHE A 335 5.74 -9.26 -4.52
N GLY A 336 4.64 -8.66 -4.11
CA GLY A 336 4.00 -8.91 -2.81
C GLY A 336 2.73 -8.07 -2.64
N PRO A 337 2.06 -8.14 -1.48
CA PRO A 337 0.92 -7.28 -1.18
C PRO A 337 1.42 -5.83 -0.99
N GLY A 338 1.41 -5.07 -2.07
CA GLY A 338 1.99 -3.73 -2.19
C GLY A 338 3.12 -3.66 -3.23
N GLY A 339 4.11 -2.80 -2.99
CA GLY A 339 5.29 -2.69 -3.83
C GLY A 339 4.99 -2.36 -5.30
N ALA A 340 5.78 -2.91 -6.21
CA ALA A 340 5.66 -2.65 -7.65
C ALA A 340 4.52 -3.42 -8.31
N LEU A 341 4.07 -4.55 -7.73
CA LEU A 341 3.04 -5.39 -8.34
C LEU A 341 1.69 -4.68 -8.39
N LEU A 342 1.25 -4.05 -7.30
CA LEU A 342 -0.08 -3.44 -7.23
C LEU A 342 -0.31 -2.40 -8.34
N PRO A 343 0.58 -1.41 -8.58
CA PRO A 343 0.45 -0.51 -9.73
C PRO A 343 0.37 -1.20 -11.09
N LEU A 344 1.11 -2.30 -11.28
CA LEU A 344 1.08 -3.08 -12.52
C LEU A 344 -0.25 -3.83 -12.71
N LEU A 345 -0.91 -4.24 -11.62
CA LEU A 345 -2.18 -4.98 -11.68
C LEU A 345 -3.40 -4.07 -11.90
N ILE A 346 -3.35 -2.79 -11.52
CA ILE A 346 -4.50 -1.87 -11.60
C ILE A 346 -5.09 -1.80 -13.03
N PRO A 347 -4.31 -1.56 -14.10
CA PRO A 347 -4.85 -1.54 -15.47
C PRO A 347 -5.56 -2.84 -15.86
N PHE A 348 -5.01 -4.00 -15.45
CA PHE A 348 -5.62 -5.31 -15.72
C PHE A 348 -6.94 -5.49 -14.97
N ARG A 349 -7.00 -5.08 -13.69
CA ARG A 349 -8.23 -5.12 -12.88
C ARG A 349 -9.33 -4.23 -13.49
N LEU A 350 -8.95 -3.16 -14.18
CA LEU A 350 -9.85 -2.25 -14.91
C LEU A 350 -10.17 -2.70 -16.35
N GLY A 351 -9.62 -3.83 -16.83
CA GLY A 351 -9.87 -4.35 -18.18
C GLY A 351 -9.00 -3.75 -19.30
N PHE A 352 -8.02 -2.91 -18.95
CA PHE A 352 -7.02 -2.32 -19.87
C PHE A 352 -5.67 -3.05 -19.77
N GLY A 353 -5.70 -4.36 -19.50
CA GLY A 353 -4.51 -5.20 -19.46
C GLY A 353 -3.84 -5.29 -20.82
N GLY A 354 -2.50 -5.26 -20.84
CA GLY A 354 -1.78 -5.13 -22.09
C GLY A 354 -0.26 -5.26 -22.04
N ARG A 355 0.33 -5.36 -23.23
CA ARG A 355 1.78 -5.38 -23.44
C ARG A 355 2.36 -3.97 -23.44
N MET A 356 3.61 -3.84 -23.00
CA MET A 356 4.39 -2.61 -23.03
C MET A 356 5.54 -2.77 -24.02
N GLY A 357 5.62 -1.88 -25.01
CA GLY A 357 6.59 -1.99 -26.10
C GLY A 357 6.35 -3.24 -26.94
N ASP A 358 7.42 -3.85 -27.44
CA ASP A 358 7.35 -5.14 -28.16
C ASP A 358 7.01 -6.33 -27.24
N GLY A 359 7.12 -6.15 -25.92
CA GLY A 359 6.84 -7.16 -24.91
C GLY A 359 7.96 -8.20 -24.73
N GLN A 360 9.10 -8.05 -25.42
CA GLN A 360 10.20 -9.02 -25.39
C GLN A 360 11.15 -8.78 -24.21
N GLN A 361 11.11 -7.60 -23.59
CA GLN A 361 11.96 -7.28 -22.46
C GLN A 361 11.76 -8.28 -21.31
N ILE A 362 12.87 -8.81 -20.81
CA ILE A 362 12.86 -9.84 -19.76
C ILE A 362 12.67 -9.17 -18.40
N MET A 363 11.68 -9.66 -17.67
CA MET A 363 11.39 -9.28 -16.30
C MET A 363 12.00 -10.30 -15.35
N SER A 364 13.07 -9.87 -14.65
CA SER A 364 13.63 -10.62 -13.53
C SER A 364 12.96 -10.16 -12.23
N TRP A 365 12.14 -11.03 -11.65
CA TRP A 365 11.24 -10.74 -10.53
C TRP A 365 11.53 -11.67 -9.35
N VAL A 366 10.99 -11.39 -8.16
CA VAL A 366 11.06 -12.29 -7.00
C VAL A 366 9.88 -12.06 -6.07
N HIS A 367 9.41 -13.11 -5.40
CA HIS A 367 8.39 -12.97 -4.36
C HIS A 367 8.98 -12.37 -3.08
N ARG A 368 8.26 -11.45 -2.41
CA ARG A 368 8.71 -10.78 -1.18
C ARG A 368 9.06 -11.80 -0.09
N ASP A 369 8.28 -12.87 0.04
CA ASP A 369 8.57 -13.91 1.02
C ASP A 369 9.92 -14.59 0.77
N ASP A 370 10.30 -14.84 -0.49
CA ASP A 370 11.62 -15.41 -0.80
C ASP A 370 12.75 -14.45 -0.42
N VAL A 371 12.56 -13.14 -0.59
CA VAL A 371 13.51 -12.13 -0.08
C VAL A 371 13.65 -12.24 1.44
N ILE A 372 12.54 -12.33 2.16
CA ILE A 372 12.54 -12.44 3.64
C ILE A 372 13.20 -13.75 4.09
N GLN A 373 12.94 -14.85 3.39
CA GLN A 373 13.58 -16.14 3.67
C GLN A 373 15.10 -16.10 3.50
N VAL A 374 15.62 -15.42 2.47
CA VAL A 374 17.07 -15.28 2.28
C VAL A 374 17.69 -14.35 3.34
N ILE A 375 16.98 -13.27 3.72
CA ILE A 375 17.38 -12.42 4.86
C ILE A 375 17.47 -13.26 6.14
N ALA A 376 16.44 -14.07 6.44
CA ALA A 376 16.42 -14.95 7.59
C ALA A 376 17.50 -16.04 7.53
N ARG A 377 17.70 -16.66 6.36
CA ARG A 377 18.79 -17.63 6.16
C ARG A 377 20.15 -17.01 6.46
N SER A 378 20.37 -15.75 6.11
CA SER A 378 21.61 -15.04 6.40
C SER A 378 21.90 -14.94 7.91
N PHE A 379 20.90 -15.03 8.78
CA PHE A 379 21.09 -15.01 10.25
C PHE A 379 21.73 -16.30 10.78
N HIS A 380 21.52 -17.42 10.10
CA HIS A 380 21.89 -18.76 10.57
C HIS A 380 23.00 -19.40 9.73
N ASP A 381 23.11 -19.05 8.45
CA ASP A 381 24.09 -19.60 7.54
C ASP A 381 25.30 -18.67 7.42
N GLU A 382 26.40 -19.04 8.08
CA GLU A 382 27.65 -18.26 8.09
C GLU A 382 28.41 -18.30 6.75
N ASN A 383 28.06 -19.22 5.86
CA ASN A 383 28.64 -19.36 4.54
C ASN A 383 28.04 -18.38 3.53
N LEU A 384 26.87 -17.81 3.82
CA LEU A 384 26.29 -16.74 3.01
C LEU A 384 27.15 -15.46 3.16
N ARG A 385 27.91 -15.15 2.11
CA ARG A 385 28.84 -14.02 2.03
C ARG A 385 28.89 -13.46 0.60
N GLY A 386 29.09 -12.16 0.50
CA GLY A 386 29.19 -11.45 -0.78
C GLY A 386 27.83 -11.19 -1.42
N THR A 387 27.82 -11.08 -2.75
CA THR A 387 26.66 -10.67 -3.52
C THR A 387 25.82 -11.85 -3.98
N TYR A 388 24.49 -11.69 -3.95
CA TYR A 388 23.50 -12.65 -4.42
C TYR A 388 22.45 -11.93 -5.27
N ASN A 389 22.11 -12.52 -6.42
CA ASN A 389 20.97 -12.11 -7.21
C ASN A 389 19.70 -12.62 -6.56
N MET A 390 18.91 -11.69 -6.01
CA MET A 390 17.65 -12.00 -5.36
C MET A 390 16.53 -11.90 -6.40
N VAL A 391 16.50 -12.90 -7.27
CA VAL A 391 15.53 -13.11 -8.36
C VAL A 391 15.00 -14.54 -8.29
N ALA A 392 13.78 -14.79 -8.71
CA ALA A 392 13.24 -16.13 -8.91
C ALA A 392 14.00 -16.84 -10.07
N PRO A 393 14.06 -18.17 -10.07
CA PRO A 393 14.73 -18.93 -11.13
C PRO A 393 14.02 -18.81 -12.49
N GLU A 394 12.70 -18.61 -12.51
CA GLU A 394 11.97 -18.36 -13.75
C GLU A 394 12.02 -16.88 -14.14
N THR A 395 12.60 -16.60 -15.30
CA THR A 395 12.52 -15.29 -15.97
C THR A 395 11.44 -15.31 -17.05
N VAL A 396 10.62 -14.27 -17.13
CA VAL A 396 9.55 -14.17 -18.15
C VAL A 396 9.73 -12.91 -18.99
N SER A 397 9.21 -12.92 -20.22
CA SER A 397 9.07 -11.68 -21.00
C SER A 397 7.92 -10.82 -20.48
N GLN A 398 7.90 -9.53 -20.79
CA GLN A 398 6.81 -8.64 -20.40
C GLN A 398 5.46 -9.10 -21.00
N ALA A 399 5.47 -9.59 -22.24
CA ALA A 399 4.28 -10.16 -22.86
C ALA A 399 3.77 -11.39 -22.08
N ALA A 400 4.66 -12.30 -21.70
CA ALA A 400 4.30 -13.46 -20.88
C ALA A 400 3.80 -13.05 -19.48
N PHE A 401 4.38 -12.02 -18.87
CA PHE A 401 3.86 -11.45 -17.63
C PHE A 401 2.42 -10.94 -17.81
N ALA A 402 2.16 -10.13 -18.85
CA ALA A 402 0.83 -9.59 -19.12
C ALA A 402 -0.21 -10.68 -19.35
N GLU A 403 0.12 -11.72 -20.12
CA GLU A 403 -0.76 -12.87 -20.34
C GLU A 403 -1.06 -13.64 -19.05
N ASN A 404 -0.05 -13.91 -18.23
CA ASN A 404 -0.23 -14.61 -16.95
C ASN A 404 -1.12 -13.80 -15.99
N VAL A 405 -0.89 -12.49 -15.88
CA VAL A 405 -1.74 -11.60 -15.08
C VAL A 405 -3.19 -11.62 -15.58
N GLY A 406 -3.40 -11.54 -16.89
CA GLY A 406 -4.74 -11.64 -17.49
C GLY A 406 -5.45 -12.95 -17.19
N LYS A 407 -4.73 -14.08 -17.26
CA LYS A 407 -5.25 -15.42 -16.91
C LYS A 407 -5.65 -15.50 -15.44
N VAL A 408 -4.78 -15.09 -14.52
CA VAL A 408 -5.04 -15.15 -13.07
C VAL A 408 -6.20 -14.24 -12.66
N LEU A 409 -6.23 -13.01 -13.19
CA LEU A 409 -7.32 -12.05 -12.93
C LEU A 409 -8.61 -12.34 -13.69
N LYS A 410 -8.59 -13.26 -14.67
CA LYS A 410 -9.68 -13.51 -15.63
C LYS A 410 -10.11 -12.23 -16.35
N ARG A 411 -9.13 -11.48 -16.88
CA ARG A 411 -9.33 -10.19 -17.58
C ARG A 411 -8.68 -10.23 -18.97
N PRO A 412 -9.25 -9.53 -19.97
CA PRO A 412 -8.69 -9.52 -21.31
C PRO A 412 -7.32 -8.81 -21.35
N VAL A 413 -6.44 -9.30 -22.21
CA VAL A 413 -5.11 -8.71 -22.48
C VAL A 413 -5.08 -8.33 -23.95
N TRP A 414 -5.25 -7.04 -24.22
CA TRP A 414 -5.42 -6.54 -25.59
C TRP A 414 -4.80 -5.16 -25.80
N PHE A 415 -4.58 -4.42 -24.72
CA PHE A 415 -4.02 -3.09 -24.80
C PHE A 415 -2.52 -3.15 -25.16
N HIS A 416 -2.03 -2.15 -25.89
CA HIS A 416 -0.62 -2.03 -26.25
C HIS A 416 -0.16 -0.62 -25.93
N ILE A 417 0.81 -0.52 -25.02
CA ILE A 417 1.45 0.74 -24.65
C ILE A 417 2.71 0.89 -25.51
N PRO A 418 2.73 1.79 -26.50
CA PRO A 418 3.92 2.00 -27.33
C PRO A 418 5.05 2.64 -26.51
N ALA A 419 6.29 2.19 -26.74
CA ALA A 419 7.45 2.65 -25.98
C ALA A 419 7.83 4.11 -26.30
N ALA A 420 7.75 4.52 -27.57
CA ALA A 420 8.21 5.83 -28.04
C ALA A 420 7.66 7.03 -27.25
N PRO A 421 6.33 7.20 -27.08
CA PRO A 421 5.80 8.35 -26.31
C PRO A 421 6.22 8.31 -24.84
N VAL A 422 6.32 7.12 -24.24
CA VAL A 422 6.73 7.02 -22.83
C VAL A 422 8.21 7.31 -22.66
N ARG A 423 9.07 6.85 -23.58
CA ARG A 423 10.51 7.19 -23.59
C ARG A 423 10.72 8.70 -23.75
N ALA A 424 9.95 9.36 -24.60
CA ALA A 424 10.04 10.82 -24.76
C ALA A 424 9.66 11.60 -23.48
N LEU A 425 8.60 11.16 -22.78
CA LEU A 425 8.13 11.80 -21.55
C LEU A 425 9.01 11.49 -20.34
N ALA A 426 9.37 10.22 -20.16
CA ALA A 426 10.04 9.71 -18.95
C ALA A 426 11.57 9.70 -19.03
N GLY A 427 12.17 9.87 -20.22
CA GLY A 427 13.62 9.78 -20.40
C GLY A 427 14.18 8.43 -19.96
N GLU A 428 15.34 8.41 -19.29
CA GLU A 428 15.97 7.18 -18.78
C GLU A 428 15.08 6.36 -17.84
N MET A 429 14.12 6.98 -17.14
CA MET A 429 13.20 6.25 -16.25
C MET A 429 12.32 5.26 -17.02
N ALA A 430 12.09 5.48 -18.32
CA ALA A 430 11.33 4.56 -19.17
C ALA A 430 11.94 3.14 -19.19
N GLN A 431 13.25 3.02 -18.92
CA GLN A 431 13.93 1.73 -18.89
C GLN A 431 13.37 0.79 -17.81
N LEU A 432 12.75 1.32 -16.74
CA LEU A 432 12.10 0.51 -15.72
C LEU A 432 10.88 -0.28 -16.25
N PHE A 433 10.33 0.13 -17.40
CA PHE A 433 9.09 -0.42 -17.97
C PHE A 433 9.30 -1.09 -19.34
N PHE A 434 10.22 -0.55 -20.15
CA PHE A 434 10.42 -0.95 -21.54
C PHE A 434 11.74 -1.66 -21.81
N ASP A 435 12.62 -1.74 -20.81
CA ASP A 435 13.88 -2.46 -20.90
C ASP A 435 13.93 -3.53 -19.81
N GLY A 436 14.86 -4.47 -19.96
CA GLY A 436 14.92 -5.65 -19.12
C GLY A 436 16.29 -6.31 -19.16
N GLN A 437 16.40 -7.40 -18.43
CA GLN A 437 17.66 -8.11 -18.21
C GLN A 437 17.32 -9.48 -17.63
N ARG A 438 17.95 -10.52 -18.18
CA ARG A 438 17.74 -11.91 -17.74
C ARG A 438 18.76 -12.25 -16.67
N VAL A 439 18.38 -12.06 -15.41
CA VAL A 439 19.24 -12.30 -14.25
C VAL A 439 18.89 -13.64 -13.64
N VAL A 440 19.91 -14.40 -13.25
CA VAL A 440 19.75 -15.73 -12.64
C VAL A 440 20.30 -15.76 -11.21
N PRO A 441 19.66 -16.49 -10.28
CA PRO A 441 20.09 -16.59 -8.89
C PRO A 441 21.11 -17.72 -8.69
N GLN A 442 22.22 -17.67 -9.42
CA GLN A 442 23.17 -18.78 -9.49
C GLN A 442 23.78 -19.12 -8.13
N ARG A 443 24.31 -18.12 -7.41
CA ARG A 443 24.91 -18.36 -6.08
C ARG A 443 23.91 -18.84 -5.03
N LEU A 444 22.64 -18.39 -5.10
CA LEU A 444 21.59 -18.91 -4.20
C LEU A 444 21.27 -20.38 -4.50
N SER A 445 21.25 -20.74 -5.78
CA SER A 445 21.01 -22.12 -6.24
C SER A 445 22.16 -23.04 -5.83
N GLU A 446 23.42 -22.60 -6.03
CA GLU A 446 24.62 -23.30 -5.57
C GLU A 446 24.69 -23.43 -4.04
N ALA A 447 24.17 -22.44 -3.31
CA ALA A 447 23.98 -22.52 -1.86
C ALA A 447 22.80 -23.42 -1.45
N GLY A 448 22.10 -24.07 -2.39
CA GLY A 448 20.98 -24.97 -2.10
C GLY A 448 19.74 -24.26 -1.58
N TYR A 449 19.54 -22.97 -1.89
CA TYR A 449 18.30 -22.28 -1.55
C TYR A 449 17.16 -22.77 -2.45
N THR A 450 16.06 -23.22 -1.84
CA THR A 450 14.84 -23.58 -2.55
C THR A 450 13.85 -22.43 -2.49
N PHE A 451 13.51 -21.87 -3.64
CA PHE A 451 12.50 -20.82 -3.76
C PHE A 451 11.11 -21.36 -3.43
N ARG A 452 10.38 -20.63 -2.60
CA ARG A 452 8.98 -20.91 -2.29
C ARG A 452 8.09 -20.63 -3.50
N TYR A 453 8.42 -19.61 -4.27
CA TYR A 453 7.69 -19.21 -5.47
C TYR A 453 8.65 -19.20 -6.68
N PRO A 454 9.00 -20.38 -7.23
CA PRO A 454 9.95 -20.48 -8.34
C PRO A 454 9.37 -20.00 -9.67
N THR A 455 8.03 -19.97 -9.80
CA THR A 455 7.32 -19.63 -11.04
C THR A 455 6.35 -18.47 -10.85
N LEU A 456 6.13 -17.67 -11.88
CA LEU A 456 5.30 -16.47 -11.87
C LEU A 456 3.84 -16.81 -11.60
N ASP A 457 3.30 -17.89 -12.19
CA ASP A 457 1.92 -18.31 -11.96
C ASP A 457 1.65 -18.59 -10.47
N ALA A 458 2.55 -19.34 -9.80
CA ALA A 458 2.45 -19.59 -8.36
C ALA A 458 2.53 -18.29 -7.53
N ALA A 459 3.42 -17.37 -7.87
CA ALA A 459 3.54 -16.08 -7.20
C ALA A 459 2.29 -15.20 -7.39
N LEU A 460 1.75 -15.12 -8.61
CA LEU A 460 0.56 -14.34 -8.91
C LEU A 460 -0.69 -14.91 -8.22
N ARG A 461 -0.85 -16.24 -8.16
CA ARG A 461 -1.98 -16.87 -7.46
C ARG A 461 -1.98 -16.62 -5.96
N ASP A 462 -0.81 -16.47 -5.35
CA ASP A 462 -0.66 -16.13 -3.93
C ASP A 462 -1.06 -14.67 -3.65
N LEU A 463 -0.83 -13.77 -4.61
CA LEU A 463 -0.88 -12.33 -4.42
C LEU A 463 -2.15 -11.62 -4.94
N VAL A 464 -3.01 -12.31 -5.69
CA VAL A 464 -4.07 -11.69 -6.51
C VAL A 464 -5.48 -11.91 -6.00
#